data_AF-A0A163B657-F1
#
_entry.id   AF-A0A163B657-F1
#
_cell.length_a   1.000
_cell.length_b   1.000
_cell.length_c   1.000
_cell.angle_alpha   90.00
_cell.angle_beta   90.00
_cell.angle_gamma   90.00
#
_symmetry.space_group_name_H-M   'P 1'
#
loop_
_entity.id
_entity.type
_entity.pdbx_description
1 polymer ?
#
loop_
_entity_poly.entity_id
_entity_poly.type
_entity_poly.pdbx_seq_one_letter_code
_entity_poly.pdbx_strand_id
1 'polypeptide(L)'
;MEHLGVYIYVQKTQCLEHFSHIKKDDDDEEFESHTIVPDSAIYPPTGGPKDLPVASHYLDETEDMVNKPRLVIVGGGWGAVSIMKSLEKDKYNVTVVSENNYFLFTPLLPSATVGTLEMRSLVEPLRKIASRIHAHFFEGQAVDVDVENNLLEVKGRGSDETFYIPYDKLVVAVGATSITHGVEGLDNTVSLKTIQDAIDIRRRVTTNVEKACLPTTSPEERKRLLSFVICGGGPTGVEFAAELLDWVSEDFVKWFPKLIREEINVSIIQSRDHILNTFDVQISNYAEKRFNRKHIKVITNARVQRIEDGKVIYKQKSSDNTTEDVEIPFGLCLWSTGIAMTPFAKKITDKLPEQAHQRALTTDGYLRLRGTDNIFALGDCASIENPKLIEHLMEIFEMADQNRDGSLTKSEFGLCIDHMRKKFPLTEQHLENVKELFDVYDTDKNGTLEIEEMRNMLTSVDSKMTNLPATAQVANQQGRYLGRYLSALAEKDSALASQIVGPFHYSHMGALAYLGNTAVGEFNKGFKMIGGLWALYLWRSVYWSEQVSARTRVNLSIDWTKRAIWGRDISTV
;
A
#
# COMPACT_ATOMS: atom_id res chain seq x y z
N MET A 1 -16.58 -9.93 25.33
CA MET A 1 -16.29 -8.57 25.85
C MET A 1 -14.83 -8.42 26.25
N GLU A 2 -14.20 -9.40 26.89
CA GLU A 2 -12.77 -9.36 27.27
C GLU A 2 -11.82 -9.15 26.08
N HIS A 3 -12.10 -9.74 24.91
CA HIS A 3 -11.27 -9.57 23.71
C HIS A 3 -11.38 -8.19 23.04
N LEU A 4 -12.56 -7.55 23.14
CA LEU A 4 -12.72 -6.14 22.76
C LEU A 4 -11.92 -5.25 23.72
N GLY A 5 -11.86 -5.64 25.00
CA GLY A 5 -11.02 -5.03 26.02
C GLY A 5 -9.53 -5.09 25.70
N VAL A 6 -9.03 -6.22 25.17
CA VAL A 6 -7.61 -6.36 24.75
C VAL A 6 -7.29 -5.51 23.51
N TYR A 7 -8.19 -5.46 22.52
CA TYR A 7 -8.00 -4.60 21.35
C TYR A 7 -8.08 -3.12 21.71
N ILE A 8 -9.06 -2.73 22.54
CA ILE A 8 -9.13 -1.38 23.14
C ILE A 8 -7.88 -1.11 23.97
N TYR A 9 -7.33 -2.10 24.68
CA TYR A 9 -6.11 -1.94 25.47
C TYR A 9 -4.88 -1.73 24.57
N VAL A 10 -4.69 -2.51 23.51
CA VAL A 10 -3.61 -2.30 22.52
C VAL A 10 -3.76 -0.96 21.81
N GLN A 11 -4.98 -0.58 21.41
CA GLN A 11 -5.27 0.75 20.88
C GLN A 11 -5.06 1.84 21.94
N LYS A 12 -5.34 1.58 23.21
CA LYS A 12 -5.09 2.51 24.31
C LYS A 12 -3.61 2.64 24.59
N THR A 13 -2.79 1.59 24.45
CA THR A 13 -1.33 1.66 24.57
C THR A 13 -0.73 2.40 23.38
N GLN A 14 -1.17 2.12 22.14
CA GLN A 14 -0.77 2.89 20.95
C GLN A 14 -1.24 4.35 21.02
N CYS A 15 -2.46 4.60 21.50
CA CYS A 15 -2.95 5.94 21.78
C CYS A 15 -2.17 6.59 22.90
N LEU A 16 -1.83 5.91 24.00
CA LEU A 16 -1.08 6.50 25.12
C LEU A 16 0.37 6.80 24.74
N GLU A 17 1.02 5.95 23.95
CA GLU A 17 2.31 6.26 23.31
C GLU A 17 2.19 7.46 22.36
N HIS A 18 1.09 7.56 21.59
CA HIS A 18 0.82 8.73 20.73
C HIS A 18 0.40 9.99 21.50
N PHE A 19 -0.24 9.85 22.67
CA PHE A 19 -0.67 10.95 23.54
C PHE A 19 0.50 11.43 24.43
N SER A 20 1.49 10.58 24.75
CA SER A 20 2.75 11.03 25.35
C SER A 20 3.59 11.90 24.40
N HIS A 21 3.29 11.84 23.09
CA HIS A 21 3.78 12.77 22.07
C HIS A 21 2.86 13.99 21.84
N ILE A 22 1.78 14.16 22.62
CA ILE A 22 1.06 15.44 22.77
C ILE A 22 1.70 16.21 23.93
N LYS A 23 3.03 16.28 23.94
CA LYS A 23 3.66 17.52 24.39
C LYS A 23 3.54 18.48 23.21
N LYS A 24 3.37 19.76 23.54
CA LYS A 24 3.63 20.87 22.63
C LYS A 24 4.85 20.49 21.79
N ASP A 25 4.70 20.44 20.46
CA ASP A 25 5.81 20.33 19.51
C ASP A 25 6.66 21.60 19.71
N ASP A 26 7.35 21.71 20.86
CA ASP A 26 8.17 22.85 21.29
C ASP A 26 9.61 22.71 20.76
N ASP A 27 9.84 21.77 19.82
CA ASP A 27 11.03 21.71 18.97
C ASP A 27 10.72 22.30 17.58
N ASP A 28 9.94 23.38 17.53
CA ASP A 28 10.09 24.38 16.46
C ASP A 28 11.44 25.09 16.72
N GLU A 29 12.56 24.36 16.56
CA GLU A 29 13.83 25.03 16.26
C GLU A 29 13.55 25.78 14.96
N GLU A 30 13.41 27.11 15.04
CA GLU A 30 13.50 27.97 13.88
C GLU A 30 14.75 27.53 13.12
N PHE A 31 14.55 26.94 11.93
CA PHE A 31 15.63 26.72 10.98
C PHE A 31 16.24 28.11 10.71
N GLU A 32 17.28 28.47 11.46
CA GLU A 32 18.02 29.69 11.24
C GLU A 32 18.43 29.69 9.77
N SER A 33 17.91 30.64 9.00
CA SER A 33 18.22 30.79 7.59
C SER A 33 19.74 30.84 7.41
N HIS A 34 20.30 29.82 6.75
CA HIS A 34 21.73 29.61 6.58
C HIS A 34 22.40 30.86 6.00
N THR A 35 23.34 31.45 6.75
CA THR A 35 24.05 32.68 6.35
C THR A 35 25.19 32.42 5.38
N ILE A 36 25.55 31.15 5.14
CA ILE A 36 26.61 30.71 4.22
C ILE A 36 26.08 29.51 3.42
N VAL A 37 25.94 29.68 2.10
CA VAL A 37 25.56 28.63 1.16
C VAL A 37 26.81 28.20 0.38
N PRO A 38 27.16 26.91 0.27
CA PRO A 38 28.31 26.46 -0.49
C PRO A 38 28.22 26.88 -1.97
N ASP A 39 29.33 27.33 -2.56
CA ASP A 39 29.37 27.68 -4.00
C ASP A 39 28.95 26.51 -4.89
N SER A 40 29.29 25.28 -4.50
CA SER A 40 28.89 24.03 -5.19
C SER A 40 27.39 23.74 -5.13
N ALA A 41 26.64 24.33 -4.19
CA ALA A 41 25.19 24.21 -4.15
C ALA A 41 24.51 25.20 -5.12
N ILE A 42 25.17 26.33 -5.42
CA ILE A 42 24.69 27.35 -6.38
C ILE A 42 25.14 27.01 -7.81
N TYR A 43 26.39 26.56 -7.96
CA TYR A 43 27.05 26.20 -9.20
C TYR A 43 27.53 24.74 -9.14
N PRO A 44 26.61 23.77 -9.23
CA PRO A 44 26.95 22.36 -9.11
C PRO A 44 27.95 21.93 -10.20
N PRO A 45 29.00 21.18 -9.85
CA PRO A 45 29.87 20.58 -10.85
C PRO A 45 29.08 19.58 -11.69
N THR A 46 29.48 19.37 -12.94
CA THR A 46 28.89 18.34 -13.79
C THR A 46 29.62 17.00 -13.61
N GLY A 47 28.94 15.89 -13.92
CA GLY A 47 29.52 14.56 -13.83
C GLY A 47 28.56 13.44 -14.21
N GLY A 48 28.99 12.21 -13.93
CA GLY A 48 28.26 11.00 -14.31
C GLY A 48 28.26 10.73 -15.81
N PRO A 49 27.61 9.65 -16.27
CA PRO A 49 27.65 9.20 -17.67
C PRO A 49 27.06 10.19 -18.67
N LYS A 50 26.19 11.09 -18.20
CA LYS A 50 25.50 12.10 -19.03
C LYS A 50 26.06 13.52 -18.87
N ASP A 51 27.14 13.70 -18.10
CA ASP A 51 27.74 15.00 -17.79
C ASP A 51 26.70 16.04 -17.30
N LEU A 52 25.85 15.61 -16.36
CA LEU A 52 24.77 16.43 -15.79
C LEU A 52 25.24 17.14 -14.51
N PRO A 53 24.59 18.24 -14.09
CA PRO A 53 24.81 18.84 -12.78
C PRO A 53 24.70 17.81 -11.65
N VAL A 54 25.65 17.81 -10.72
CA VAL A 54 25.68 16.92 -9.56
C VAL A 54 25.39 17.73 -8.30
N ALA A 55 24.21 17.49 -7.71
CA ALA A 55 23.79 18.08 -6.44
C ALA A 55 24.53 17.42 -5.27
N SER A 56 25.83 17.71 -5.17
CA SER A 56 26.71 17.21 -4.10
C SER A 56 26.57 17.97 -2.79
N HIS A 57 26.09 19.20 -2.85
CA HIS A 57 25.78 20.05 -1.71
C HIS A 57 24.43 20.71 -1.90
N TYR A 58 23.76 21.07 -0.81
CA TYR A 58 22.42 21.66 -0.85
C TYR A 58 22.36 23.08 -0.29
N LEU A 59 21.35 23.83 -0.70
CA LEU A 59 21.18 25.24 -0.30
C LEU A 59 20.87 25.39 1.20
N ASP A 60 20.33 24.35 1.80
CA ASP A 60 19.94 24.24 3.21
C ASP A 60 20.87 23.28 4.00
N GLU A 61 22.04 22.93 3.45
CA GLU A 61 22.97 21.99 4.08
C GLU A 61 23.80 22.67 5.18
N THR A 62 23.97 21.98 6.31
CA THR A 62 24.83 22.43 7.42
C THR A 62 26.18 21.71 7.38
N GLU A 63 27.23 22.31 7.97
CA GLU A 63 28.57 21.69 8.03
C GLU A 63 28.54 20.28 8.66
N ASP A 64 27.68 20.08 9.66
CA ASP A 64 27.51 18.79 10.34
C ASP A 64 26.90 17.71 9.43
N MET A 65 26.22 18.08 8.34
CA MET A 65 25.64 17.14 7.37
C MET A 65 26.64 16.63 6.34
N VAL A 66 27.67 17.42 6.02
CA VAL A 66 28.61 17.12 4.92
C VAL A 66 29.45 15.87 5.19
N ASN A 67 29.74 15.57 6.46
CA ASN A 67 30.57 14.43 6.86
C ASN A 67 29.79 13.12 7.09
N LYS A 68 28.46 13.12 6.91
CA LYS A 68 27.61 11.96 7.16
C LYS A 68 27.38 11.16 5.88
N PRO A 69 27.17 9.83 5.98
CA PRO A 69 26.80 9.03 4.82
C PRO A 69 25.51 9.55 4.18
N ARG A 70 25.46 9.57 2.85
CA ARG A 70 24.33 10.06 2.05
C ARG A 70 23.26 8.98 1.91
N LEU A 71 22.06 9.25 2.41
CA LEU A 71 20.89 8.39 2.26
C LEU A 71 19.86 9.08 1.37
N VAL A 72 19.61 8.51 0.19
CA VAL A 72 18.58 9.00 -0.73
C VAL A 72 17.33 8.12 -0.62
N ILE A 73 16.17 8.73 -0.33
CA ILE A 73 14.87 8.06 -0.26
C ILE A 73 14.01 8.54 -1.42
N VAL A 74 13.65 7.63 -2.33
CA VAL A 74 12.80 7.91 -3.49
C VAL A 74 11.36 7.50 -3.18
N GLY A 75 10.47 8.48 -3.13
CA GLY A 75 9.06 8.32 -2.85
C GLY A 75 8.59 9.16 -1.66
N GLY A 76 7.29 9.42 -1.62
CA GLY A 76 6.60 10.19 -0.57
C GLY A 76 5.43 9.44 0.07
N GLY A 77 5.33 8.12 -0.19
CA GLY A 77 4.23 7.29 0.26
C GLY A 77 4.43 6.65 1.64
N TRP A 78 3.64 5.62 1.93
CA TRP A 78 3.63 4.89 3.20
C TRP A 78 5.01 4.38 3.64
N GLY A 79 5.77 3.78 2.73
CA GLY A 79 7.11 3.27 3.02
C GLY A 79 8.09 4.38 3.38
N ALA A 80 8.23 5.39 2.51
CA ALA A 80 9.15 6.50 2.70
C ALA A 80 8.85 7.31 3.97
N VAL A 81 7.59 7.65 4.22
CA VAL A 81 7.18 8.38 5.43
C VAL A 81 7.45 7.57 6.69
N SER A 82 7.24 6.25 6.64
CA SER A 82 7.51 5.38 7.78
C SER A 82 9.01 5.28 8.11
N ILE A 83 9.86 5.26 7.08
CA ILE A 83 11.32 5.36 7.25
C ILE A 83 11.68 6.69 7.90
N MET A 84 11.22 7.81 7.36
CA MET A 84 11.52 9.13 7.93
C MET A 84 11.08 9.27 9.39
N LYS A 85 10.01 8.58 9.80
CA LYS A 85 9.53 8.59 11.18
C LYS A 85 10.32 7.68 12.13
N SER A 86 11.06 6.70 11.59
CA SER A 86 11.70 5.64 12.39
C SER A 86 13.22 5.66 12.29
N LEU A 87 13.77 6.45 11.37
CA LEU A 87 15.20 6.70 11.23
C LEU A 87 15.68 7.55 12.40
N GLU A 88 16.80 7.15 13.02
CA GLU A 88 17.45 7.95 14.05
C GLU A 88 18.02 9.23 13.42
N LYS A 89 17.69 10.37 14.04
CA LYS A 89 18.08 11.70 13.60
C LYS A 89 19.60 11.80 13.51
N ASP A 90 20.08 12.60 12.54
CA ASP A 90 21.49 12.98 12.40
C ASP A 90 22.50 11.85 12.11
N LYS A 91 22.05 10.62 11.81
CA LYS A 91 22.94 9.52 11.39
C LYS A 91 23.33 9.53 9.92
N TYR A 92 22.50 10.16 9.09
CA TYR A 92 22.69 10.28 7.65
C TYR A 92 22.48 11.73 7.21
N ASN A 93 23.11 12.10 6.10
CA ASN A 93 22.66 13.21 5.28
C ASN A 93 21.52 12.69 4.38
N VAL A 94 20.28 13.01 4.75
CA VAL A 94 19.10 12.40 4.14
C VAL A 94 18.55 13.32 3.05
N THR A 95 18.31 12.75 1.86
CA THR A 95 17.66 13.44 0.75
C THR A 95 16.41 12.67 0.32
N VAL A 96 15.27 13.35 0.28
CA VAL A 96 13.98 12.77 -0.11
C VAL A 96 13.59 13.32 -1.47
N VAL A 97 13.34 12.44 -2.43
CA VAL A 97 12.90 12.79 -3.78
C VAL A 97 11.50 12.26 -3.99
N SER A 98 10.53 13.13 -4.27
CA SER A 98 9.17 12.71 -4.59
C SER A 98 8.50 13.60 -5.62
N GLU A 99 7.72 13.00 -6.51
CA GLU A 99 6.92 13.73 -7.51
C GLU A 99 5.86 14.63 -6.87
N ASN A 100 5.40 14.28 -5.66
CA ASN A 100 4.43 15.04 -4.89
C ASN A 100 5.11 15.60 -3.64
N ASN A 101 4.81 16.84 -3.28
CA ASN A 101 5.28 17.46 -2.03
C ASN A 101 4.42 17.11 -0.79
N TYR A 102 3.57 16.09 -0.89
CA TYR A 102 2.69 15.63 0.18
C TYR A 102 2.64 14.11 0.27
N PHE A 103 2.47 13.61 1.49
CA PHE A 103 2.02 12.25 1.76
C PHE A 103 0.51 12.15 1.54
N LEU A 104 0.04 11.03 0.99
CA LEU A 104 -1.38 10.75 0.78
C LEU A 104 -1.85 9.55 1.63
N PHE A 105 -2.86 9.78 2.46
CA PHE A 105 -3.54 8.73 3.22
C PHE A 105 -4.53 7.96 2.32
N THR A 106 -3.98 7.04 1.52
CA THR A 106 -4.72 6.31 0.49
C THR A 106 -5.96 5.53 0.94
N PRO A 107 -6.08 4.98 2.18
CA PRO A 107 -7.27 4.21 2.57
C PRO A 107 -8.57 5.00 2.62
N LEU A 108 -8.49 6.33 2.75
CA LEU A 108 -9.67 7.19 2.81
C LEU A 108 -9.98 7.89 1.48
N LEU A 109 -9.20 7.59 0.43
CA LEU A 109 -9.36 8.21 -0.89
C LEU A 109 -10.77 7.99 -1.50
N PRO A 110 -11.42 6.81 -1.36
CA PRO A 110 -12.81 6.63 -1.81
C PRO A 110 -13.80 7.60 -1.16
N SER A 111 -13.59 7.98 0.10
CA SER A 111 -14.47 8.96 0.77
C SER A 111 -14.32 10.36 0.20
N ALA A 112 -13.15 10.70 -0.37
CA ALA A 112 -12.89 12.02 -0.93
C ALA A 112 -13.59 12.24 -2.28
N THR A 113 -13.86 11.17 -3.03
CA THR A 113 -14.44 11.24 -4.38
C THR A 113 -15.87 11.78 -4.42
N VAL A 114 -16.57 11.80 -3.28
CA VAL A 114 -17.95 12.30 -3.17
C VAL A 114 -18.10 13.40 -2.12
N GLY A 115 -16.99 13.87 -1.53
CA GLY A 115 -17.03 14.90 -0.47
C GLY A 115 -17.47 14.38 0.90
N THR A 116 -17.37 13.07 1.17
CA THR A 116 -17.46 12.57 2.57
C THR A 116 -16.30 13.11 3.41
N LEU A 117 -15.13 13.24 2.78
CA LEU A 117 -13.93 13.85 3.34
C LEU A 117 -13.37 14.88 2.36
N GLU A 118 -12.72 15.91 2.90
CA GLU A 118 -12.03 16.90 2.08
C GLU A 118 -10.63 16.40 1.70
N MET A 119 -10.21 16.72 0.48
CA MET A 119 -8.89 16.31 -0.04
C MET A 119 -7.73 16.71 0.89
N ARG A 120 -7.85 17.90 1.52
CA ARG A 120 -6.85 18.45 2.45
C ARG A 120 -6.72 17.65 3.76
N SER A 121 -7.73 16.85 4.10
CA SER A 121 -7.73 15.99 5.29
C SER A 121 -6.95 14.69 5.07
N LEU A 122 -6.69 14.33 3.82
CA LEU A 122 -5.97 13.12 3.43
C LEU A 122 -4.49 13.37 3.14
N VAL A 123 -4.03 14.63 3.16
CA VAL A 123 -2.66 14.99 2.77
C VAL A 123 -1.87 15.69 3.89
N GLU A 124 -0.59 15.34 4.01
CA GLU A 124 0.35 15.99 4.92
C GLU A 124 1.62 16.41 4.15
N PRO A 125 2.12 17.66 4.31
CA PRO A 125 3.31 18.11 3.57
C PRO A 125 4.56 17.27 3.89
N LEU A 126 5.25 16.79 2.86
CA LEU A 126 6.49 16.01 3.04
C LEU A 126 7.60 16.84 3.63
N ARG A 127 7.72 18.13 3.29
CA ARG A 127 8.72 19.04 3.89
C ARG A 127 8.62 19.07 5.41
N LYS A 128 7.39 19.08 5.96
CA LYS A 128 7.16 19.04 7.41
C LYS A 128 7.55 17.71 8.06
N ILE A 129 7.39 16.60 7.33
CA ILE A 129 7.80 15.28 7.81
C ILE A 129 9.33 15.15 7.75
N ALA A 130 9.92 15.57 6.64
CA ALA A 130 11.37 15.55 6.38
C ALA A 130 12.15 16.43 7.36
N SER A 131 11.64 17.62 7.71
CA SER A 131 12.32 18.54 8.62
C SER A 131 12.58 17.95 10.02
N ARG A 132 11.77 16.99 10.48
CA ARG A 132 11.94 16.32 11.78
C ARG A 132 13.23 15.49 11.89
N ILE A 133 13.77 15.07 10.75
CA ILE A 133 15.04 14.36 10.67
C ILE A 133 16.10 15.17 9.91
N HIS A 134 15.88 16.49 9.76
CA HIS A 134 16.72 17.39 8.98
C HIS A 134 17.00 16.90 7.54
N ALA A 135 16.02 16.24 6.92
CA ALA A 135 16.18 15.74 5.56
C ALA A 135 15.92 16.83 4.52
N HIS A 136 16.77 16.88 3.50
CA HIS A 136 16.56 17.68 2.30
C HIS A 136 15.41 17.11 1.48
N PHE A 137 14.61 17.97 0.86
CA PHE A 137 13.48 17.55 0.02
C PHE A 137 13.52 18.18 -1.37
N PHE A 138 13.58 17.32 -2.38
CA PHE A 138 13.39 17.66 -3.78
C PHE A 138 12.03 17.21 -4.29
N GLU A 139 11.28 18.16 -4.83
CA GLU A 139 10.08 17.87 -5.58
C GLU A 139 10.47 17.53 -7.03
N GLY A 140 10.44 16.24 -7.37
CA GLY A 140 10.93 15.75 -8.65
C GLY A 140 10.71 14.26 -8.84
N GLN A 141 10.88 13.83 -10.09
CA GLN A 141 10.76 12.43 -10.49
C GLN A 141 12.14 11.79 -10.57
N ALA A 142 12.32 10.65 -9.90
CA ALA A 142 13.47 9.79 -10.16
C ALA A 142 13.34 9.17 -11.55
N VAL A 143 14.28 9.47 -12.42
CA VAL A 143 14.25 9.08 -13.83
C VAL A 143 15.06 7.81 -14.06
N ASP A 144 16.23 7.71 -13.44
CA ASP A 144 17.16 6.62 -13.66
C ASP A 144 18.13 6.48 -12.47
N VAL A 145 18.78 5.32 -12.34
CA VAL A 145 19.84 5.10 -11.34
C VAL A 145 21.10 4.61 -12.04
N ASP A 146 22.22 5.26 -11.77
CA ASP A 146 23.54 4.79 -12.13
C ASP A 146 24.12 4.05 -10.92
N VAL A 147 24.05 2.72 -10.99
CA VAL A 147 24.50 1.83 -9.91
C VAL A 147 26.02 1.80 -9.81
N GLU A 148 26.75 1.99 -10.92
CA GLU A 148 28.21 1.93 -10.94
C GLU A 148 28.83 3.14 -10.24
N ASN A 149 28.28 4.34 -10.49
CA ASN A 149 28.79 5.58 -9.91
C ASN A 149 28.02 6.05 -8.66
N ASN A 150 27.01 5.29 -8.22
CA ASN A 150 26.09 5.63 -7.13
C ASN A 150 25.43 7.02 -7.30
N LEU A 151 24.82 7.25 -8.46
CA LEU A 151 24.12 8.49 -8.79
C LEU A 151 22.65 8.22 -9.10
N LEU A 152 21.74 8.98 -8.48
CA LEU A 152 20.32 9.01 -8.83
C LEU A 152 20.05 10.16 -9.80
N GLU A 153 19.51 9.89 -10.98
CA GLU A 153 19.07 10.93 -11.92
C GLU A 153 17.67 11.39 -11.57
N VAL A 154 17.51 12.69 -11.34
CA VAL A 154 16.24 13.32 -10.96
C VAL A 154 15.86 14.40 -11.96
N LYS A 155 14.58 14.40 -12.37
CA LYS A 155 13.95 15.48 -13.10
C LYS A 155 13.17 16.36 -12.13
N GLY A 156 13.58 17.62 -11.97
CA GLY A 156 12.90 18.56 -11.08
C GLY A 156 11.49 18.89 -11.55
N ARG A 157 10.56 19.16 -10.62
CA ARG A 157 9.20 19.57 -10.98
C ARG A 157 9.22 20.90 -11.74
N GLY A 158 8.62 20.93 -12.92
CA GLY A 158 8.53 22.14 -13.75
C GLY A 158 9.80 22.50 -14.53
N SER A 159 10.82 21.64 -14.50
CA SER A 159 12.02 21.75 -15.34
C SER A 159 12.11 20.56 -16.30
N ASP A 160 12.67 20.79 -17.49
CA ASP A 160 13.04 19.71 -18.41
C ASP A 160 14.46 19.19 -18.19
N GLU A 161 15.25 19.91 -17.40
CA GLU A 161 16.62 19.53 -17.05
C GLU A 161 16.63 18.46 -15.95
N THR A 162 17.58 17.54 -16.06
CA THR A 162 17.86 16.52 -15.05
C THR A 162 19.21 16.79 -14.38
N PHE A 163 19.34 16.31 -13.16
CA PHE A 163 20.56 16.41 -12.36
C PHE A 163 20.79 15.10 -11.59
N TYR A 164 22.03 14.87 -11.17
CA TYR A 164 22.40 13.73 -10.35
C TYR A 164 22.41 14.07 -8.87
N ILE A 165 21.93 13.13 -8.06
CA ILE A 165 22.08 13.12 -6.61
C ILE A 165 22.97 11.93 -6.23
N PRO A 166 24.17 12.16 -5.67
CA PRO A 166 25.02 11.09 -5.20
C PRO A 166 24.46 10.42 -3.94
N TYR A 167 24.63 9.12 -3.82
CA TYR A 167 24.17 8.35 -2.65
C TYR A 167 25.22 7.37 -2.14
N ASP A 168 25.25 7.14 -0.83
CA ASP A 168 25.92 5.97 -0.26
C ASP A 168 24.92 4.82 -0.11
N LYS A 169 23.68 5.15 0.24
CA LYS A 169 22.54 4.23 0.31
C LYS A 169 21.33 4.82 -0.42
N LEU A 170 20.64 4.00 -1.21
CA LEU A 170 19.44 4.38 -1.95
C LEU A 170 18.25 3.54 -1.49
N VAL A 171 17.12 4.17 -1.21
CA VAL A 171 15.86 3.50 -0.91
C VAL A 171 14.82 3.80 -1.98
N VAL A 172 14.28 2.75 -2.59
CA VAL A 172 13.23 2.81 -3.60
C VAL A 172 11.88 2.49 -2.95
N ALA A 173 11.04 3.51 -2.78
CA ALA A 173 9.71 3.42 -2.18
C ALA A 173 8.66 4.11 -3.07
N VAL A 174 8.75 3.86 -4.39
CA VAL A 174 7.96 4.53 -5.44
C VAL A 174 6.54 3.98 -5.62
N GLY A 175 6.17 2.96 -4.84
CA GLY A 175 4.86 2.32 -4.95
C GLY A 175 4.66 1.62 -6.30
N ALA A 176 3.43 1.60 -6.79
CA ALA A 176 3.09 0.90 -8.02
C ALA A 176 2.08 1.70 -8.87
N THR A 177 2.07 1.42 -10.17
CA THR A 177 1.04 1.93 -11.11
C THR A 177 -0.06 0.88 -11.32
N SER A 178 -1.12 1.23 -12.05
CA SER A 178 -2.19 0.32 -12.42
C SER A 178 -1.77 -0.59 -13.58
N ILE A 179 -2.06 -1.89 -13.48
CA ILE A 179 -1.83 -2.83 -14.58
C ILE A 179 -3.07 -2.98 -15.46
N THR A 180 -2.85 -3.17 -16.75
CA THR A 180 -3.92 -3.30 -17.72
C THR A 180 -4.49 -4.72 -17.82
N HIS A 181 -3.73 -5.73 -17.38
CA HIS A 181 -4.01 -7.16 -17.63
C HIS A 181 -4.23 -7.52 -19.11
N GLY A 182 -3.73 -6.69 -20.04
CA GLY A 182 -3.97 -6.83 -21.47
C GLY A 182 -5.35 -6.34 -21.92
N VAL A 183 -6.11 -5.65 -21.07
CA VAL A 183 -7.38 -5.02 -21.42
C VAL A 183 -7.11 -3.72 -22.18
N GLU A 184 -7.72 -3.60 -23.35
CA GLU A 184 -7.62 -2.40 -24.19
C GLU A 184 -8.63 -1.32 -23.75
N GLY A 185 -8.26 -0.06 -24.00
CA GLY A 185 -9.15 1.10 -23.82
C GLY A 185 -9.28 1.61 -22.38
N LEU A 186 -8.26 1.37 -21.54
CA LEU A 186 -8.21 1.92 -20.18
C LEU A 186 -8.13 3.44 -20.12
N ASP A 187 -7.76 4.10 -21.21
CA ASP A 187 -7.81 5.56 -21.35
C ASP A 187 -9.25 6.10 -21.22
N ASN A 188 -10.27 5.25 -21.40
CA ASN A 188 -11.68 5.56 -21.17
C ASN A 188 -12.11 5.40 -19.69
N THR A 189 -11.17 5.10 -18.79
CA THR A 189 -11.43 4.87 -17.36
C THR A 189 -10.76 5.93 -16.50
N VAL A 190 -11.15 5.94 -15.23
CA VAL A 190 -10.45 6.67 -14.16
C VAL A 190 -9.80 5.66 -13.23
N SER A 191 -8.64 5.99 -12.68
CA SER A 191 -8.04 5.28 -11.54
C SER A 191 -8.45 5.95 -10.23
N LEU A 192 -8.12 5.31 -9.09
CA LEU A 192 -8.26 5.91 -7.76
C LEU A 192 -7.02 5.61 -6.92
N LYS A 193 -5.92 6.29 -7.25
CA LYS A 193 -4.57 6.13 -6.67
C LYS A 193 -4.01 7.44 -6.12
N THR A 194 -4.33 8.57 -6.75
CA THR A 194 -3.81 9.89 -6.38
C THR A 194 -4.89 10.84 -5.88
N ILE A 195 -4.49 11.98 -5.30
CA ILE A 195 -5.47 13.02 -4.96
C ILE A 195 -6.12 13.63 -6.20
N GLN A 196 -5.38 13.72 -7.31
CA GLN A 196 -5.88 14.24 -8.58
C GLN A 196 -6.97 13.32 -9.13
N ASP A 197 -6.77 12.01 -9.05
CA ASP A 197 -7.78 11.01 -9.40
C ASP A 197 -9.11 11.26 -8.65
N ALA A 198 -9.03 11.51 -7.34
CA ALA A 198 -10.22 11.73 -6.53
C ALA A 198 -10.94 13.05 -6.89
N ILE A 199 -10.18 14.10 -7.24
CA ILE A 199 -10.72 15.37 -7.76
C ILE A 199 -11.42 15.13 -9.10
N ASP A 200 -10.77 14.42 -10.02
CA ASP A 200 -11.29 14.16 -11.36
C ASP A 200 -12.54 13.28 -11.32
N ILE A 201 -12.56 12.28 -10.43
CA ILE A 201 -13.75 11.46 -10.16
C ILE A 201 -14.88 12.32 -9.62
N ARG A 202 -14.65 13.13 -8.56
CA ARG A 202 -15.69 14.01 -7.99
C ARG A 202 -16.28 14.92 -9.06
N ARG A 203 -15.41 15.56 -9.85
CA ARG A 203 -15.80 16.41 -10.98
C ARG A 203 -16.63 15.64 -12.01
N ARG A 204 -16.20 14.45 -12.42
CA ARG A 204 -16.89 13.63 -13.43
C ARG A 204 -18.25 13.16 -12.94
N VAL A 205 -18.32 12.67 -11.70
CA VAL A 205 -19.56 12.23 -11.06
C VAL A 205 -20.59 13.36 -11.04
N THR A 206 -20.23 14.53 -10.51
CA THR A 206 -21.14 15.69 -10.48
C THR A 206 -21.48 16.18 -11.88
N THR A 207 -20.51 16.27 -12.80
CA THR A 207 -20.75 16.70 -14.19
C THR A 207 -21.76 15.79 -14.89
N ASN A 208 -21.67 14.47 -14.72
CA ASN A 208 -22.60 13.52 -15.33
C ASN A 208 -24.02 13.73 -14.81
N VAL A 209 -24.17 13.97 -13.52
CA VAL A 209 -25.46 14.21 -12.87
C VAL A 209 -26.06 15.54 -13.32
N GLU A 210 -25.27 16.61 -13.37
CA GLU A 210 -25.73 17.91 -13.88
C GLU A 210 -26.14 17.83 -15.36
N LYS A 211 -25.36 17.15 -16.19
CA LYS A 211 -25.72 16.89 -17.60
C LYS A 211 -26.99 16.07 -17.72
N ALA A 212 -27.18 15.07 -16.88
CA ALA A 212 -28.40 14.28 -16.82
C ALA A 212 -29.66 15.11 -16.50
N CYS A 213 -29.50 16.26 -15.83
CA CYS A 213 -30.60 17.18 -15.50
C CYS A 213 -30.95 18.17 -16.62
N LEU A 214 -30.13 18.27 -17.68
CA LEU A 214 -30.36 19.24 -18.75
C LEU A 214 -31.59 18.87 -19.60
N PRO A 215 -32.37 19.86 -20.07
CA PRO A 215 -33.53 19.61 -20.93
C PRO A 215 -33.15 19.05 -22.31
N THR A 216 -31.89 19.17 -22.71
CA THR A 216 -31.35 18.67 -23.98
C THR A 216 -30.86 17.22 -23.91
N THR A 217 -30.87 16.60 -22.73
CA THR A 217 -30.34 15.25 -22.54
C THR A 217 -31.42 14.22 -22.83
N SER A 218 -31.18 13.34 -23.82
CA SER A 218 -32.11 12.28 -24.17
C SER A 218 -32.20 11.22 -23.06
N PRO A 219 -33.30 10.45 -22.98
CA PRO A 219 -33.42 9.37 -22.00
C PRO A 219 -32.29 8.33 -22.06
N GLU A 220 -31.81 8.00 -23.25
CA GLU A 220 -30.72 7.03 -23.47
C GLU A 220 -29.40 7.57 -22.94
N GLU A 221 -29.08 8.83 -23.26
CA GLU A 221 -27.87 9.48 -22.80
C GLU A 221 -27.90 9.70 -21.28
N ARG A 222 -29.07 10.04 -20.72
CA ARG A 222 -29.26 10.18 -19.28
C ARG A 222 -28.96 8.88 -18.54
N LYS A 223 -29.48 7.74 -19.02
CA LYS A 223 -29.17 6.42 -18.47
C LYS A 223 -27.69 6.08 -18.57
N ARG A 224 -27.03 6.43 -19.69
CA ARG A 224 -25.59 6.24 -19.85
C ARG A 224 -24.82 7.07 -18.82
N LEU A 225 -25.08 8.38 -18.73
CA LEU A 225 -24.41 9.31 -17.80
C LEU A 225 -24.54 8.88 -16.34
N LEU A 226 -25.70 8.36 -15.95
CA LEU A 226 -26.02 7.91 -14.60
C LEU A 226 -25.62 6.45 -14.30
N SER A 227 -24.93 5.78 -15.24
CA SER A 227 -24.38 4.45 -15.04
C SER A 227 -22.91 4.54 -14.62
N PHE A 228 -22.61 4.07 -13.41
CA PHE A 228 -21.27 4.05 -12.81
C PHE A 228 -20.79 2.60 -12.73
N VAL A 229 -19.71 2.29 -13.44
CA VAL A 229 -19.17 0.92 -13.53
C VAL A 229 -17.82 0.85 -12.83
N ILE A 230 -17.67 -0.07 -11.89
CA ILE A 230 -16.44 -0.32 -11.14
C ILE A 230 -15.86 -1.65 -11.58
N CYS A 231 -14.65 -1.64 -12.13
CA CYS A 231 -13.90 -2.82 -12.53
C CYS A 231 -12.92 -3.22 -11.41
N GLY A 232 -13.30 -4.24 -10.64
CA GLY A 232 -12.55 -4.78 -9.51
C GLY A 232 -13.31 -4.67 -8.19
N GLY A 233 -13.63 -5.83 -7.60
CA GLY A 233 -14.33 -5.96 -6.32
C GLY A 233 -13.42 -5.98 -5.09
N GLY A 234 -12.22 -5.40 -5.17
CA GLY A 234 -11.34 -5.22 -4.01
C GLY A 234 -11.82 -4.09 -3.09
N PRO A 235 -11.15 -3.84 -1.95
CA PRO A 235 -11.54 -2.81 -0.99
C PRO A 235 -11.80 -1.44 -1.63
N THR A 236 -10.87 -0.94 -2.47
CA THR A 236 -11.01 0.36 -3.14
C THR A 236 -12.29 0.49 -3.97
N GLY A 237 -12.60 -0.51 -4.80
CA GLY A 237 -13.78 -0.48 -5.66
C GLY A 237 -15.08 -0.62 -4.86
N VAL A 238 -15.07 -1.47 -3.83
CA VAL A 238 -16.20 -1.67 -2.93
C VAL A 238 -16.50 -0.42 -2.10
N GLU A 239 -15.47 0.22 -1.55
CA GLU A 239 -15.62 1.44 -0.76
C GLU A 239 -16.08 2.63 -1.63
N PHE A 240 -15.56 2.76 -2.85
CA PHE A 240 -16.03 3.78 -3.79
C PHE A 240 -17.50 3.60 -4.15
N ALA A 241 -17.92 2.37 -4.50
CA ALA A 241 -19.32 2.08 -4.80
C ALA A 241 -20.24 2.36 -3.60
N ALA A 242 -19.77 2.07 -2.38
CA ALA A 242 -20.49 2.36 -1.15
C ALA A 242 -20.60 3.87 -0.86
N GLU A 243 -19.53 4.63 -1.05
CA GLU A 243 -19.52 6.09 -0.89
C GLU A 243 -20.43 6.79 -1.89
N LEU A 244 -20.39 6.36 -3.16
CA LEU A 244 -21.27 6.85 -4.22
C LEU A 244 -22.75 6.59 -3.88
N LEU A 245 -23.07 5.41 -3.38
CA LEU A 245 -24.42 5.07 -2.94
C LEU A 245 -24.89 5.93 -1.75
N ASP A 246 -24.04 6.14 -0.75
CA ASP A 246 -24.40 6.99 0.39
C ASP A 246 -24.65 8.44 -0.09
N TRP A 247 -23.85 8.97 -0.99
CA TRP A 247 -24.08 10.29 -1.62
C TRP A 247 -25.44 10.35 -2.35
N VAL A 248 -25.79 9.33 -3.14
CA VAL A 248 -27.08 9.25 -3.85
C VAL A 248 -28.27 9.05 -2.91
N SER A 249 -28.08 8.40 -1.76
CA SER A 249 -29.19 8.10 -0.85
C SER A 249 -29.40 9.16 0.23
N GLU A 250 -28.37 9.92 0.59
CA GLU A 250 -28.40 10.92 1.66
C GLU A 250 -28.52 12.36 1.14
N ASP A 251 -27.80 12.69 0.07
CA ASP A 251 -27.66 14.06 -0.41
C ASP A 251 -28.58 14.36 -1.61
N PHE A 252 -28.69 13.43 -2.58
CA PHE A 252 -29.56 13.64 -3.77
C PHE A 252 -31.02 13.85 -3.44
N VAL A 253 -31.50 13.16 -2.41
CA VAL A 253 -32.92 13.20 -2.00
C VAL A 253 -33.38 14.62 -1.67
N LYS A 254 -32.44 15.48 -1.29
CA LYS A 254 -32.72 16.87 -0.89
C LYS A 254 -32.71 17.83 -2.08
N TRP A 255 -31.89 17.57 -3.10
CA TRP A 255 -31.51 18.58 -4.09
C TRP A 255 -31.84 18.22 -5.54
N PHE A 256 -31.89 16.93 -5.90
CA PHE A 256 -32.07 16.49 -7.28
C PHE A 256 -33.48 15.93 -7.55
N PRO A 257 -33.97 16.00 -8.81
CA PRO A 257 -35.24 15.41 -9.19
C PRO A 257 -35.29 13.90 -8.94
N LYS A 258 -36.46 13.40 -8.53
CA LYS A 258 -36.69 11.98 -8.23
C LYS A 258 -36.28 11.04 -9.38
N LEU A 259 -36.55 11.43 -10.62
CA LEU A 259 -36.20 10.65 -11.81
C LEU A 259 -34.69 10.37 -11.91
N ILE A 260 -33.85 11.38 -11.63
CA ILE A 260 -32.39 11.25 -11.68
C ILE A 260 -31.92 10.21 -10.68
N ARG A 261 -32.47 10.25 -9.46
CA ARG A 261 -32.16 9.27 -8.41
C ARG A 261 -32.53 7.84 -8.81
N GLU A 262 -33.67 7.64 -9.46
CA GLU A 262 -34.15 6.31 -9.86
C GLU A 262 -33.40 5.72 -11.06
N GLU A 263 -32.76 6.56 -11.88
CA GLU A 263 -31.97 6.13 -13.04
C GLU A 263 -30.48 5.90 -12.74
N ILE A 264 -29.99 6.26 -11.54
CA ILE A 264 -28.62 5.96 -11.14
C ILE A 264 -28.42 4.46 -10.96
N ASN A 265 -27.42 3.93 -11.66
CA ASN A 265 -27.03 2.54 -11.58
C ASN A 265 -25.56 2.43 -11.20
N VAL A 266 -25.26 1.63 -10.18
CA VAL A 266 -23.89 1.33 -9.76
C VAL A 266 -23.64 -0.16 -9.94
N SER A 267 -22.64 -0.51 -10.75
CA SER A 267 -22.29 -1.91 -11.04
C SER A 267 -20.84 -2.19 -10.67
N ILE A 268 -20.59 -3.31 -9.99
CA ILE A 268 -19.23 -3.81 -9.72
C ILE A 268 -19.01 -5.07 -10.55
N ILE A 269 -17.99 -5.07 -11.40
CA ILE A 269 -17.55 -6.23 -12.18
C ILE A 269 -16.35 -6.85 -11.48
N GLN A 270 -16.47 -8.12 -11.10
CA GLN A 270 -15.46 -8.87 -10.38
C GLN A 270 -15.19 -10.21 -11.07
N SER A 271 -13.90 -10.48 -11.32
CA SER A 271 -13.47 -11.67 -12.08
C SER A 271 -13.66 -12.99 -11.33
N ARG A 272 -13.58 -12.95 -9.99
CA ARG A 272 -13.79 -14.09 -9.11
C ARG A 272 -15.25 -14.18 -8.64
N ASP A 273 -15.55 -15.23 -7.92
CA ASP A 273 -16.87 -15.58 -7.38
C ASP A 273 -17.36 -14.64 -6.29
N HIS A 274 -16.46 -13.93 -5.61
CA HIS A 274 -16.78 -12.96 -4.57
C HIS A 274 -16.05 -11.62 -4.68
N ILE A 275 -16.69 -10.55 -4.20
CA ILE A 275 -16.01 -9.29 -3.85
C ILE A 275 -15.30 -9.42 -2.49
N LEU A 276 -14.34 -8.53 -2.21
CA LEU A 276 -13.50 -8.58 -1.01
C LEU A 276 -12.89 -9.98 -0.81
N ASN A 277 -12.40 -10.60 -1.88
CA ASN A 277 -11.92 -11.98 -1.90
C ASN A 277 -10.66 -12.24 -1.04
N THR A 278 -10.07 -11.20 -0.46
CA THR A 278 -8.99 -11.28 0.53
C THR A 278 -9.50 -11.36 1.97
N PHE A 279 -10.82 -11.26 2.18
CA PHE A 279 -11.49 -11.41 3.46
C PHE A 279 -12.14 -12.78 3.54
N ASP A 280 -12.47 -13.20 4.76
CA ASP A 280 -13.30 -14.37 4.98
C ASP A 280 -14.62 -14.34 4.18
N VAL A 281 -15.00 -15.49 3.63
CA VAL A 281 -16.19 -15.67 2.78
C VAL A 281 -17.50 -15.17 3.42
N GLN A 282 -17.62 -15.18 4.75
CA GLN A 282 -18.80 -14.64 5.44
C GLN A 282 -18.90 -13.12 5.29
N ILE A 283 -17.77 -12.42 5.27
CA ILE A 283 -17.69 -10.97 5.06
C ILE A 283 -18.08 -10.62 3.62
N SER A 284 -17.53 -11.33 2.63
CA SER A 284 -17.89 -11.17 1.21
C SER A 284 -19.39 -11.36 0.99
N ASN A 285 -19.95 -12.45 1.50
CA ASN A 285 -21.38 -12.73 1.42
C ASN A 285 -22.25 -11.65 2.09
N TYR A 286 -21.80 -11.11 3.22
CA TYR A 286 -22.50 -10.00 3.88
C TYR A 286 -22.49 -8.74 3.00
N ALA A 287 -21.33 -8.40 2.43
CA ALA A 287 -21.18 -7.24 1.56
C ALA A 287 -22.07 -7.34 0.31
N GLU A 288 -22.06 -8.48 -0.37
CA GLU A 288 -22.91 -8.74 -1.55
C GLU A 288 -24.40 -8.66 -1.23
N LYS A 289 -24.85 -9.28 -0.14
CA LYS A 289 -26.26 -9.19 0.32
C LYS A 289 -26.64 -7.76 0.67
N ARG A 290 -25.73 -6.96 1.21
CA ARG A 290 -25.98 -5.54 1.51
C ARG A 290 -26.08 -4.73 0.22
N PHE A 291 -25.16 -4.91 -0.71
CA PHE A 291 -25.10 -4.20 -1.98
C PHE A 291 -26.33 -4.48 -2.84
N ASN A 292 -26.75 -5.74 -2.93
CA ASN A 292 -27.99 -6.12 -3.62
C ASN A 292 -29.23 -5.43 -3.01
N ARG A 293 -29.33 -5.37 -1.67
CA ARG A 293 -30.44 -4.63 -0.98
C ARG A 293 -30.41 -3.13 -1.22
N LYS A 294 -29.26 -2.58 -1.60
CA LYS A 294 -29.05 -1.16 -1.89
C LYS A 294 -29.00 -0.88 -3.39
N HIS A 295 -29.39 -1.84 -4.23
CA HIS A 295 -29.42 -1.73 -5.69
C HIS A 295 -28.05 -1.49 -6.36
N ILE A 296 -26.95 -1.88 -5.69
CA ILE A 296 -25.65 -2.03 -6.35
C ILE A 296 -25.63 -3.41 -7.03
N LYS A 297 -25.43 -3.44 -8.35
CA LYS A 297 -25.35 -4.67 -9.12
C LYS A 297 -23.95 -5.27 -9.01
N VAL A 298 -23.79 -6.32 -8.21
CA VAL A 298 -22.53 -7.06 -8.10
C VAL A 298 -22.51 -8.19 -9.13
N ILE A 299 -21.58 -8.11 -10.07
CA ILE A 299 -21.42 -9.04 -11.19
C ILE A 299 -20.12 -9.81 -10.99
N THR A 300 -20.23 -10.98 -10.34
CA THR A 300 -19.10 -11.89 -10.09
C THR A 300 -18.89 -12.86 -11.24
N ASN A 301 -17.77 -13.58 -11.24
CA ASN A 301 -17.36 -14.48 -12.32
C ASN A 301 -17.36 -13.79 -13.70
N ALA A 302 -17.03 -12.50 -13.71
CA ALA A 302 -17.13 -11.63 -14.86
C ALA A 302 -15.80 -10.93 -15.13
N ARG A 303 -15.21 -11.19 -16.31
CA ARG A 303 -13.90 -10.65 -16.69
C ARG A 303 -14.04 -9.62 -17.79
N VAL A 304 -13.66 -8.39 -17.49
CA VAL A 304 -13.56 -7.30 -18.48
C VAL A 304 -12.63 -7.73 -19.62
N GLN A 305 -13.09 -7.56 -20.85
CA GLN A 305 -12.36 -7.89 -22.08
C GLN A 305 -11.74 -6.63 -22.69
N ARG A 306 -12.56 -5.58 -22.86
CA ARG A 306 -12.16 -4.28 -23.40
C ARG A 306 -13.09 -3.18 -22.92
N ILE A 307 -12.62 -1.94 -22.98
CA ILE A 307 -13.39 -0.76 -22.61
C ILE A 307 -13.42 0.18 -23.81
N GLU A 308 -14.62 0.40 -24.34
CA GLU A 308 -14.84 1.34 -25.44
C GLU A 308 -15.33 2.68 -24.87
N ASP A 309 -15.37 3.72 -25.70
CA ASP A 309 -15.89 5.02 -25.26
C ASP A 309 -17.36 4.88 -24.82
N GLY A 310 -17.60 5.11 -23.53
CA GLY A 310 -18.92 5.05 -22.92
C GLY A 310 -19.51 3.65 -22.66
N LYS A 311 -18.77 2.56 -22.87
CA LYS A 311 -19.24 1.20 -22.48
C LYS A 311 -18.13 0.22 -22.11
N VAL A 312 -18.41 -0.65 -21.14
CA VAL A 312 -17.54 -1.77 -20.73
C VAL A 312 -18.06 -3.07 -21.33
N ILE A 313 -17.15 -3.87 -21.89
CA ILE A 313 -17.47 -5.18 -22.44
C ILE A 313 -16.77 -6.24 -21.59
N TYR A 314 -17.55 -7.16 -21.04
CA TYR A 314 -17.05 -8.20 -20.15
C TYR A 314 -17.64 -9.56 -20.50
N LYS A 315 -16.86 -10.61 -20.23
CA LYS A 315 -17.28 -12.00 -20.39
C LYS A 315 -17.79 -12.51 -19.06
N GLN A 316 -19.05 -12.90 -19.00
CA GLN A 316 -19.69 -13.45 -17.80
C GLN A 316 -19.78 -14.96 -17.90
N LYS A 317 -19.36 -15.66 -16.85
CA LYS A 317 -19.54 -17.11 -16.74
C LYS A 317 -20.84 -17.41 -16.01
N SER A 318 -21.77 -18.09 -16.68
CA SER A 318 -23.04 -18.53 -16.09
C SER A 318 -22.88 -19.83 -15.29
N SER A 319 -23.89 -20.15 -14.49
CA SER A 319 -23.93 -21.35 -13.63
C SER A 319 -23.84 -22.67 -14.39
N ASP A 320 -24.17 -22.66 -15.69
CA ASP A 320 -24.08 -23.78 -16.63
C ASP A 320 -22.70 -23.89 -17.34
N ASN A 321 -21.70 -23.13 -16.88
CA ASN A 321 -20.38 -22.97 -17.50
C ASN A 321 -20.39 -22.37 -18.92
N THR A 322 -21.51 -21.82 -19.41
CA THR A 322 -21.51 -21.03 -20.64
C THR A 322 -20.91 -19.65 -20.38
N THR A 323 -20.31 -19.06 -21.41
CA THR A 323 -19.78 -17.69 -21.33
C THR A 323 -20.45 -16.82 -22.36
N GLU A 324 -21.00 -15.70 -21.91
CA GLU A 324 -21.59 -14.68 -22.78
C GLU A 324 -20.81 -13.37 -22.66
N ASP A 325 -20.70 -12.66 -23.79
CA ASP A 325 -20.17 -11.30 -23.81
C ASP A 325 -21.34 -10.34 -23.55
N VAL A 326 -21.18 -9.51 -22.53
CA VAL A 326 -22.19 -8.54 -22.08
C VAL A 326 -21.58 -7.15 -22.12
N GLU A 327 -22.40 -6.17 -22.51
CA GLU A 327 -22.02 -4.76 -22.57
C GLU A 327 -22.80 -3.95 -21.54
N ILE A 328 -22.13 -3.04 -20.84
CA ILE A 328 -22.76 -2.08 -19.92
C ILE A 328 -22.31 -0.66 -20.29
N PRO A 329 -23.25 0.25 -20.64
CA PRO A 329 -22.94 1.65 -20.86
C PRO A 329 -22.51 2.33 -19.55
N PHE A 330 -21.66 3.34 -19.61
CA PHE A 330 -21.24 4.10 -18.43
C PHE A 330 -21.05 5.59 -18.73
N GLY A 331 -21.23 6.40 -17.68
CA GLY A 331 -20.80 7.79 -17.60
C GLY A 331 -19.47 7.92 -16.88
N LEU A 332 -19.15 6.97 -16.00
CA LEU A 332 -17.84 6.82 -15.37
C LEU A 332 -17.50 5.34 -15.20
N CYS A 333 -16.30 4.95 -15.62
CA CYS A 333 -15.75 3.62 -15.39
C CYS A 333 -14.51 3.73 -14.50
N LEU A 334 -14.56 3.19 -13.28
CA LEU A 334 -13.43 3.12 -12.37
C LEU A 334 -12.67 1.81 -12.60
N TRP A 335 -11.37 1.91 -12.94
CA TRP A 335 -10.46 0.77 -12.95
C TRP A 335 -9.68 0.70 -11.64
N SER A 336 -10.00 -0.28 -10.79
CA SER A 336 -9.39 -0.45 -9.47
C SER A 336 -8.77 -1.83 -9.28
N THR A 337 -8.24 -2.42 -10.36
CA THR A 337 -7.71 -3.80 -10.35
C THR A 337 -6.25 -3.88 -10.78
N GLY A 338 -5.47 -4.61 -9.97
CA GLY A 338 -4.07 -4.96 -10.19
C GLY A 338 -3.08 -3.80 -10.11
N ILE A 339 -1.81 -4.16 -9.97
CA ILE A 339 -0.69 -3.23 -9.91
C ILE A 339 0.45 -3.68 -10.83
N ALA A 340 1.26 -2.72 -11.27
CA ALA A 340 2.46 -2.93 -12.06
C ALA A 340 3.61 -2.05 -11.55
N MET A 341 4.83 -2.40 -11.91
CA MET A 341 6.01 -1.58 -11.62
C MET A 341 5.88 -0.18 -12.24
N THR A 342 6.40 0.82 -11.53
CA THR A 342 6.58 2.16 -12.08
C THR A 342 7.67 2.15 -13.17
N PRO A 343 7.69 3.14 -14.07
CA PRO A 343 8.75 3.26 -15.08
C PRO A 343 10.15 3.27 -14.47
N PHE A 344 10.33 3.93 -13.32
CA PHE A 344 11.60 3.96 -12.60
C PHE A 344 12.01 2.57 -12.08
N ALA A 345 11.10 1.84 -11.41
CA ALA A 345 11.39 0.49 -10.94
C ALA A 345 11.73 -0.46 -12.11
N LYS A 346 11.05 -0.32 -13.25
CA LYS A 346 11.36 -1.10 -14.47
C LYS A 346 12.76 -0.83 -15.01
N LYS A 347 13.22 0.42 -15.02
CA LYS A 347 14.59 0.75 -15.44
C LYS A 347 15.64 0.09 -14.53
N ILE A 348 15.37 0.00 -13.23
CA ILE A 348 16.25 -0.74 -12.31
C ILE A 348 16.32 -2.22 -12.69
N THR A 349 15.18 -2.84 -13.02
CA THR A 349 15.18 -4.25 -13.46
C THR A 349 15.96 -4.48 -14.74
N ASP A 350 15.98 -3.50 -15.65
CA ASP A 350 16.72 -3.60 -16.91
C ASP A 350 18.25 -3.50 -16.72
N LYS A 351 18.72 -2.96 -15.59
CA LYS A 351 20.14 -2.76 -15.29
C LYS A 351 20.78 -3.86 -14.43
N LEU A 352 19.97 -4.62 -13.69
CA LEU A 352 20.45 -5.62 -12.74
C LEU A 352 20.01 -7.02 -13.19
N PRO A 353 20.94 -7.93 -13.54
CA PRO A 353 20.61 -9.29 -13.98
C PRO A 353 19.74 -10.07 -12.98
N GLU A 354 19.98 -9.91 -11.69
CA GLU A 354 19.24 -10.54 -10.59
C GLU A 354 17.78 -10.08 -10.50
N GLN A 355 17.44 -8.99 -11.19
CA GLN A 355 16.09 -8.41 -11.24
C GLN A 355 15.34 -8.78 -12.54
N ALA A 356 15.96 -9.55 -13.44
CA ALA A 356 15.38 -9.88 -14.72
C ALA A 356 14.07 -10.70 -14.58
N HIS A 357 13.09 -10.40 -15.45
CA HIS A 357 11.80 -11.09 -15.54
C HIS A 357 10.91 -11.04 -14.29
N GLN A 358 11.22 -10.17 -13.32
CA GLN A 358 10.43 -10.01 -12.11
C GLN A 358 9.21 -9.12 -12.34
N ARG A 359 8.17 -9.30 -11.52
CA ARG A 359 6.95 -8.46 -11.53
C ARG A 359 7.00 -7.28 -10.56
N ALA A 360 8.01 -7.27 -9.69
CA ALA A 360 8.36 -6.24 -8.72
C ALA A 360 9.86 -6.37 -8.43
N LEU A 361 10.48 -5.34 -7.84
CA LEU A 361 11.87 -5.41 -7.40
C LEU A 361 12.04 -6.49 -6.33
N THR A 362 12.96 -7.43 -6.53
CA THR A 362 13.21 -8.53 -5.60
C THR A 362 14.25 -8.14 -4.56
N THR A 363 13.88 -8.29 -3.29
CA THR A 363 14.76 -8.00 -2.15
C THR A 363 15.06 -9.24 -1.33
N ASP A 364 16.11 -9.18 -0.52
CA ASP A 364 16.33 -10.16 0.55
C ASP A 364 15.45 -9.88 1.79
N GLY A 365 15.61 -10.70 2.83
CA GLY A 365 14.89 -10.55 4.10
C GLY A 365 15.23 -9.28 4.89
N TYR A 366 16.25 -8.52 4.49
CA TYR A 366 16.62 -7.21 5.07
C TYR A 366 16.18 -6.05 4.18
N LEU A 367 15.34 -6.32 3.16
CA LEU A 367 14.83 -5.38 2.17
C LEU A 367 15.93 -4.80 1.24
N ARG A 368 17.11 -5.43 1.19
CA ARG A 368 18.19 -5.09 0.26
C ARG A 368 17.87 -5.63 -1.12
N LEU A 369 18.04 -4.81 -2.16
CA LEU A 369 17.77 -5.18 -3.53
C LEU A 369 18.80 -6.22 -4.01
N ARG A 370 18.33 -7.35 -4.55
CA ARG A 370 19.22 -8.38 -5.12
C ARG A 370 20.07 -7.80 -6.25
N GLY A 371 21.36 -8.13 -6.26
CA GLY A 371 22.35 -7.57 -7.19
C GLY A 371 23.11 -6.34 -6.67
N THR A 372 22.78 -5.84 -5.46
CA THR A 372 23.44 -4.65 -4.88
C THR A 372 23.56 -4.74 -3.35
N ASP A 373 24.55 -4.04 -2.77
CA ASP A 373 24.76 -3.97 -1.31
C ASP A 373 24.30 -2.65 -0.67
N ASN A 374 23.88 -1.69 -1.49
CA ASN A 374 23.56 -0.35 -1.05
C ASN A 374 22.19 0.19 -1.52
N ILE A 375 21.44 -0.58 -2.31
CA ILE A 375 20.08 -0.23 -2.71
C ILE A 375 19.08 -1.09 -1.92
N PHE A 376 18.02 -0.45 -1.44
CA PHE A 376 16.90 -1.08 -0.74
C PHE A 376 15.61 -0.78 -1.48
N ALA A 377 14.61 -1.65 -1.35
CA ALA A 377 13.29 -1.42 -1.92
C ALA A 377 12.18 -1.91 -0.98
N LEU A 378 11.06 -1.20 -0.93
CA LEU A 378 9.93 -1.56 -0.06
C LEU A 378 8.58 -1.06 -0.58
N GLY A 379 7.51 -1.56 0.03
CA GLY A 379 6.13 -1.28 -0.37
C GLY A 379 5.80 -1.90 -1.73
N ASP A 380 4.82 -1.32 -2.41
CA ASP A 380 4.23 -1.94 -3.61
C ASP A 380 5.20 -2.09 -4.80
N CYS A 381 6.37 -1.42 -4.80
CA CYS A 381 7.39 -1.61 -5.84
C CYS A 381 8.25 -2.85 -5.65
N ALA A 382 8.20 -3.50 -4.48
CA ALA A 382 9.13 -4.56 -4.10
C ALA A 382 8.43 -5.81 -3.57
N SER A 383 9.14 -6.93 -3.63
CA SER A 383 8.76 -8.19 -3.01
C SER A 383 9.99 -8.84 -2.42
N ILE A 384 9.84 -9.34 -1.19
CA ILE A 384 10.88 -10.13 -0.55
C ILE A 384 10.89 -11.49 -1.24
N GLU A 385 12.07 -11.94 -1.62
CA GLU A 385 12.28 -13.25 -2.19
C GLU A 385 11.79 -14.33 -1.22
N ASN A 386 10.92 -15.22 -1.70
CA ASN A 386 10.51 -16.35 -0.90
C ASN A 386 11.72 -17.27 -0.69
N PRO A 387 12.08 -17.57 0.56
CA PRO A 387 13.13 -18.54 0.83
C PRO A 387 12.65 -19.90 0.32
N LYS A 388 13.55 -20.62 -0.37
CA LYS A 388 13.31 -22.02 -0.72
C LYS A 388 13.84 -22.86 0.43
N LEU A 389 12.96 -23.24 1.34
CA LEU A 389 13.36 -24.00 2.52
C LEU A 389 14.01 -25.33 2.14
N ILE A 390 13.61 -25.92 1.01
CA ILE A 390 14.21 -27.17 0.53
C ILE A 390 15.72 -27.06 0.27
N GLU A 391 16.21 -25.89 -0.17
CA GLU A 391 17.64 -25.65 -0.39
C GLU A 391 18.43 -25.63 0.93
N HIS A 392 17.73 -25.47 2.06
CA HIS A 392 18.27 -25.50 3.42
C HIS A 392 17.95 -26.79 4.18
N LEU A 393 17.40 -27.83 3.53
CA LEU A 393 16.97 -29.09 4.16
C LEU A 393 18.03 -29.67 5.10
N MET A 394 19.24 -29.87 4.60
CA MET A 394 20.32 -30.50 5.39
C MET A 394 20.75 -29.63 6.57
N GLU A 395 20.91 -28.32 6.33
CA GLU A 395 21.27 -27.36 7.39
C GLU A 395 20.23 -27.35 8.51
N ILE A 396 18.95 -27.30 8.16
CA ILE A 396 17.84 -27.27 9.11
C ILE A 396 17.72 -28.62 9.84
N PHE A 397 17.85 -29.74 9.12
CA PHE A 397 17.73 -31.08 9.69
C PHE A 397 18.85 -31.36 10.69
N GLU A 398 20.12 -31.15 10.29
CA GLU A 398 21.29 -31.38 11.15
C GLU A 398 21.32 -30.48 12.39
N MET A 399 20.77 -29.26 12.29
CA MET A 399 20.64 -28.36 13.43
C MET A 399 19.61 -28.85 14.45
N ALA A 400 18.56 -29.52 13.97
CA ALA A 400 17.45 -30.00 14.79
C ALA A 400 17.68 -31.41 15.36
N ASP A 401 18.34 -32.30 14.60
CA ASP A 401 18.71 -33.67 15.00
C ASP A 401 19.86 -33.65 16.02
N GLN A 402 19.51 -33.43 17.30
CA GLN A 402 20.52 -33.24 18.36
C GLN A 402 21.20 -34.55 18.75
N ASN A 403 20.47 -35.67 18.66
CA ASN A 403 20.98 -36.98 19.02
C ASN A 403 21.67 -37.70 17.84
N ARG A 404 21.55 -37.17 16.62
CA ARG A 404 22.13 -37.67 15.36
C ARG A 404 21.65 -39.07 15.01
N ASP A 405 20.39 -39.37 15.31
CA ASP A 405 19.77 -40.66 15.00
C ASP A 405 19.17 -40.72 13.59
N GLY A 406 19.19 -39.60 12.84
CA GLY A 406 18.68 -39.52 11.49
C GLY A 406 17.17 -39.29 11.40
N SER A 407 16.52 -38.98 12.53
CA SER A 407 15.09 -38.69 12.63
C SER A 407 14.84 -37.50 13.57
N LEU A 408 13.73 -36.80 13.38
CA LEU A 408 13.34 -35.70 14.28
C LEU A 408 12.18 -36.12 15.16
N THR A 409 12.41 -36.18 16.47
CA THR A 409 11.31 -36.29 17.43
C THR A 409 10.42 -35.05 17.39
N LYS A 410 9.20 -35.14 17.95
CA LYS A 410 8.29 -33.97 18.04
C LYS A 410 8.92 -32.75 18.73
N SER A 411 9.82 -32.97 19.69
CA SER A 411 10.55 -31.91 20.39
C SER A 411 11.61 -31.25 19.50
N GLU A 412 12.41 -32.05 18.80
CA GLU A 412 13.43 -31.58 17.84
C GLU A 412 12.78 -30.89 16.64
N PHE A 413 11.66 -31.42 16.17
CA PHE A 413 10.85 -30.76 15.16
C PHE A 413 10.33 -29.40 15.63
N GLY A 414 9.93 -29.26 16.90
CA GLY A 414 9.58 -27.96 17.47
C GLY A 414 10.74 -26.94 17.38
N LEU A 415 11.96 -27.37 17.71
CA LEU A 415 13.17 -26.55 17.58
C LEU A 415 13.49 -26.20 16.12
N CYS A 416 13.31 -27.15 15.22
CA CYS A 416 13.43 -26.98 13.76
C CYS A 416 12.50 -25.87 13.27
N ILE A 417 11.21 -25.94 13.64
CA ILE A 417 10.22 -24.92 13.28
C ILE A 417 10.63 -23.54 13.83
N ASP A 418 11.03 -23.45 15.10
CA ASP A 418 11.43 -22.18 15.71
C ASP A 418 12.69 -21.59 15.05
N HIS A 419 13.63 -22.43 14.62
CA HIS A 419 14.78 -21.99 13.84
C HIS A 419 14.35 -21.42 12.48
N MET A 420 13.49 -22.13 11.76
CA MET A 420 12.98 -21.68 10.45
C MET A 420 12.22 -20.36 10.57
N ARG A 421 11.34 -20.20 11.56
CA ARG A 421 10.60 -18.93 11.78
C ARG A 421 11.53 -17.75 12.05
N LYS A 422 12.61 -17.95 12.81
CA LYS A 422 13.60 -16.90 13.10
C LYS A 422 14.44 -16.53 11.88
N LYS A 423 14.88 -17.53 11.12
CA LYS A 423 15.75 -17.33 9.95
C LYS A 423 14.97 -16.84 8.72
N PHE A 424 13.74 -17.32 8.57
CA PHE A 424 12.86 -17.09 7.42
C PHE A 424 11.46 -16.65 7.87
N PRO A 425 11.29 -15.42 8.41
CA PRO A 425 10.01 -15.00 9.01
C PRO A 425 8.80 -15.09 8.08
N LEU A 426 8.99 -15.04 6.76
CA LEU A 426 7.89 -15.19 5.79
C LEU A 426 7.20 -16.56 5.86
N THR A 427 7.86 -17.59 6.37
CA THR A 427 7.30 -18.95 6.42
C THR A 427 6.41 -19.17 7.65
N GLU A 428 6.39 -18.22 8.59
CA GLU A 428 5.75 -18.38 9.90
C GLU A 428 4.27 -18.76 9.80
N GLN A 429 3.52 -18.12 8.91
CA GLN A 429 2.09 -18.41 8.68
C GLN A 429 1.83 -19.86 8.23
N HIS A 430 2.79 -20.50 7.56
CA HIS A 430 2.70 -21.88 7.10
C HIS A 430 3.21 -22.87 8.14
N LEU A 431 3.81 -22.39 9.22
CA LEU A 431 4.44 -23.18 10.26
C LEU A 431 3.73 -23.06 11.62
N GLU A 432 2.61 -22.34 11.76
CA GLU A 432 1.94 -22.03 13.05
C GLU A 432 1.59 -23.29 13.88
N ASN A 433 0.89 -24.26 13.29
CA ASN A 433 0.39 -25.44 13.99
C ASN A 433 1.41 -26.59 14.00
N VAL A 434 2.51 -26.45 14.75
CA VAL A 434 3.62 -27.43 14.82
C VAL A 434 3.13 -28.87 15.02
N LYS A 435 2.17 -29.09 15.93
CA LYS A 435 1.64 -30.42 16.22
C LYS A 435 0.91 -31.02 15.02
N GLU A 436 0.01 -30.24 14.40
CA GLU A 436 -0.74 -30.69 13.24
C GLU A 436 0.19 -30.93 12.04
N LEU A 437 1.17 -30.06 11.86
CA LEU A 437 2.18 -30.20 10.82
C LEU A 437 2.97 -31.50 10.98
N PHE A 438 3.46 -31.78 12.20
CA PHE A 438 4.13 -33.04 12.50
C PHE A 438 3.23 -34.24 12.19
N ASP A 439 2.00 -34.24 12.73
CA ASP A 439 1.08 -35.37 12.60
C ASP A 439 0.62 -35.60 11.13
N VAL A 440 0.67 -34.59 10.26
CA VAL A 440 0.34 -34.68 8.83
C VAL A 440 1.47 -35.30 8.01
N TYR A 441 2.72 -35.02 8.36
CA TYR A 441 3.90 -35.47 7.59
C TYR A 441 4.60 -36.70 8.18
N ASP A 442 4.28 -37.11 9.42
CA ASP A 442 4.61 -38.42 9.98
C ASP A 442 3.68 -39.47 9.34
N THR A 443 4.05 -39.86 8.13
CA THR A 443 3.19 -40.66 7.24
C THR A 443 3.15 -42.13 7.64
N ASP A 444 4.26 -42.64 8.17
CA ASP A 444 4.37 -44.01 8.66
C ASP A 444 3.92 -44.15 10.14
N LYS A 445 3.67 -43.03 10.82
CA LYS A 445 3.21 -42.92 12.21
C LYS A 445 4.20 -43.52 13.21
N ASN A 446 5.49 -43.44 12.90
CA ASN A 446 6.56 -43.94 13.76
C ASN A 446 6.86 -42.98 14.93
N GLY A 447 6.29 -41.76 14.93
CA GLY A 447 6.44 -40.77 15.99
C GLY A 447 7.69 -39.90 15.86
N THR A 448 8.37 -39.97 14.71
CA THR A 448 9.54 -39.18 14.30
C THR A 448 9.34 -38.70 12.86
N LEU A 449 10.15 -37.75 12.39
CA LEU A 449 10.19 -37.35 10.99
C LEU A 449 11.55 -37.66 10.40
N GLU A 450 11.60 -38.57 9.43
CA GLU A 450 12.81 -38.85 8.66
C GLU A 450 13.08 -37.74 7.62
N ILE A 451 14.29 -37.75 7.04
CA ILE A 451 14.72 -36.76 6.04
C ILE A 451 13.74 -36.69 4.85
N GLU A 452 13.18 -37.81 4.41
CA GLU A 452 12.23 -37.85 3.28
C GLU A 452 10.91 -37.15 3.61
N GLU A 453 10.39 -37.36 4.82
CA GLU A 453 9.16 -36.74 5.29
C GLU A 453 9.35 -35.24 5.51
N MET A 454 10.50 -34.85 6.05
CA MET A 454 10.90 -33.45 6.19
C MET A 454 11.02 -32.78 4.81
N ARG A 455 11.63 -33.45 3.82
CA ARG A 455 11.69 -32.97 2.42
C ARG A 455 10.29 -32.72 1.85
N ASN A 456 9.37 -33.66 2.03
CA ASN A 456 7.99 -33.53 1.53
C ASN A 456 7.27 -32.36 2.19
N MET A 457 7.48 -32.17 3.50
CA MET A 457 6.97 -31.02 4.23
C MET A 457 7.50 -29.71 3.66
N LEU A 458 8.82 -29.55 3.55
CA LEU A 458 9.40 -28.29 3.05
C LEU A 458 8.99 -28.00 1.62
N THR A 459 8.95 -29.01 0.75
CA THR A 459 8.46 -28.85 -0.63
C THR A 459 7.01 -28.36 -0.66
N SER A 460 6.16 -28.90 0.22
CA SER A 460 4.78 -28.46 0.36
C SER A 460 4.66 -27.04 0.90
N VAL A 461 5.48 -26.67 1.88
CA VAL A 461 5.54 -25.28 2.39
C VAL A 461 6.00 -24.33 1.29
N ASP A 462 7.11 -24.60 0.61
CA ASP A 462 7.65 -23.80 -0.49
C ASP A 462 6.61 -23.60 -1.60
N SER A 463 5.83 -24.63 -1.93
CA SER A 463 4.77 -24.54 -2.95
C SER A 463 3.59 -23.65 -2.58
N LYS A 464 3.40 -23.38 -1.29
CA LYS A 464 2.31 -22.55 -0.73
C LYS A 464 2.75 -21.14 -0.37
N MET A 465 4.05 -20.86 -0.40
CA MET A 465 4.60 -19.55 -0.12
C MET A 465 4.03 -18.50 -1.06
N THR A 466 3.61 -17.38 -0.49
CA THR A 466 3.09 -16.24 -1.24
C THR A 466 3.79 -14.97 -0.78
N ASN A 467 3.97 -14.05 -1.72
CA ASN A 467 4.53 -12.74 -1.40
C ASN A 467 3.54 -11.96 -0.53
N LEU A 468 4.09 -11.07 0.30
CA LEU A 468 3.27 -10.16 1.09
C LEU A 468 2.35 -9.31 0.19
N PRO A 469 1.13 -9.00 0.64
CA PRO A 469 0.19 -8.23 -0.17
C PRO A 469 0.62 -6.76 -0.26
N ALA A 470 0.42 -6.16 -1.45
CA ALA A 470 0.67 -4.75 -1.70
C ALA A 470 -0.34 -3.87 -0.93
N THR A 471 0.03 -3.49 0.30
CA THR A 471 -0.83 -2.75 1.23
C THR A 471 -0.04 -1.69 1.99
N ALA A 472 -0.76 -0.63 2.39
CA ALA A 472 -0.21 0.40 3.27
C ALA A 472 0.34 -0.18 4.60
N GLN A 473 -0.27 -1.23 5.13
CA GLN A 473 0.17 -1.90 6.35
C GLN A 473 1.55 -2.55 6.18
N VAL A 474 1.76 -3.30 5.09
CA VAL A 474 3.06 -3.90 4.76
C VAL A 474 4.10 -2.80 4.54
N ALA A 475 3.81 -1.79 3.71
CA ALA A 475 4.73 -0.70 3.42
C ALA A 475 5.13 0.08 4.69
N ASN A 476 4.17 0.35 5.59
CA ASN A 476 4.43 1.02 6.87
C ASN A 476 5.34 0.17 7.76
N GLN A 477 5.06 -1.12 7.94
CA GLN A 477 5.91 -2.00 8.75
C GLN A 477 7.32 -2.16 8.16
N GLN A 478 7.43 -2.34 6.85
CA GLN A 478 8.71 -2.37 6.15
C GLN A 478 9.50 -1.08 6.36
N GLY A 479 8.84 0.09 6.30
CA GLY A 479 9.50 1.36 6.55
C GLY A 479 9.97 1.53 7.99
N ARG A 480 9.19 1.08 8.99
CA ARG A 480 9.60 1.09 10.41
C ARG A 480 10.78 0.17 10.67
N TYR A 481 10.79 -0.98 10.01
CA TYR A 481 11.92 -1.90 10.05
C TYR A 481 13.16 -1.27 9.41
N LEU A 482 13.04 -0.78 8.18
CA LEU A 482 14.18 -0.27 7.43
C LEU A 482 14.77 0.99 8.06
N GLY A 483 13.95 1.89 8.63
CA GLY A 483 14.46 3.04 9.38
C GLY A 483 15.36 2.62 10.56
N ARG A 484 14.97 1.59 11.32
CA ARG A 484 15.79 1.03 12.40
C ARG A 484 17.04 0.32 11.87
N TYR A 485 16.89 -0.44 10.77
CA TYR A 485 18.01 -1.15 10.15
C TYR A 485 19.08 -0.20 9.60
N LEU A 486 18.67 0.84 8.88
CA LEU A 486 19.57 1.90 8.40
C LEU A 486 20.24 2.62 9.58
N SER A 487 19.51 2.93 10.64
CA SER A 487 20.09 3.55 11.84
C SER A 487 21.18 2.70 12.49
N ALA A 488 21.05 1.37 12.44
CA ALA A 488 22.08 0.45 12.89
C ALA A 488 23.26 0.36 11.90
N LEU A 489 23.00 0.42 10.59
CA LEU A 489 24.01 0.40 9.53
C LEU A 489 24.89 1.66 9.47
N ALA A 490 24.42 2.80 9.99
CA ALA A 490 25.20 4.03 9.96
C ALA A 490 26.49 3.95 10.79
N GLU A 491 26.48 3.15 11.87
CA GLU A 491 27.59 3.07 12.83
C GLU A 491 28.34 1.72 12.78
N LYS A 492 27.72 0.70 12.18
CA LYS A 492 28.16 -0.70 12.27
C LYS A 492 28.28 -1.30 10.89
N ASP A 493 29.12 -2.32 10.76
CA ASP A 493 29.14 -3.11 9.54
C ASP A 493 27.78 -3.83 9.31
N SER A 494 27.57 -4.26 8.06
CA SER A 494 26.31 -4.89 7.68
C SER A 494 26.01 -6.20 8.41
N ALA A 495 27.03 -6.95 8.83
CA ALA A 495 26.84 -8.23 9.49
C ALA A 495 26.33 -8.02 10.92
N LEU A 496 26.95 -7.08 11.65
CA LEU A 496 26.55 -6.71 13.00
C LEU A 496 25.18 -6.05 13.02
N ALA A 497 24.88 -5.17 12.06
CA ALA A 497 23.54 -4.59 11.93
C ALA A 497 22.47 -5.67 11.70
N SER A 498 22.73 -6.63 10.81
CA SER A 498 21.82 -7.76 10.56
C SER A 498 21.65 -8.65 11.78
N GLN A 499 22.70 -8.90 12.56
CA GLN A 499 22.62 -9.67 13.81
C GLN A 499 21.78 -8.97 14.88
N ILE A 500 21.87 -7.63 14.98
CA ILE A 500 21.16 -6.85 15.99
C ILE A 500 19.67 -6.70 15.66
N VAL A 501 19.34 -6.41 14.39
CA VAL A 501 17.97 -6.07 13.99
C VAL A 501 17.19 -7.31 13.55
N GLY A 502 17.86 -8.31 12.98
CA GLY A 502 17.23 -9.49 12.39
C GLY A 502 16.52 -9.21 11.05
N PRO A 503 16.02 -10.24 10.37
CA PRO A 503 15.25 -10.11 9.14
C PRO A 503 13.88 -9.46 9.40
N PHE A 504 13.29 -8.89 8.34
CA PHE A 504 11.95 -8.32 8.38
C PHE A 504 10.91 -9.38 8.72
N HIS A 505 10.11 -9.10 9.75
CA HIS A 505 8.94 -9.89 10.14
C HIS A 505 7.67 -9.06 9.97
N TYR A 506 6.71 -9.61 9.22
CA TYR A 506 5.42 -8.97 8.99
C TYR A 506 4.39 -9.49 9.99
N SER A 507 3.72 -8.57 10.67
CA SER A 507 2.58 -8.87 11.52
C SER A 507 1.31 -8.37 10.86
N HIS A 508 0.49 -9.26 10.30
CA HIS A 508 -0.83 -8.87 9.83
C HIS A 508 -1.63 -8.32 11.01
N MET A 509 -2.34 -7.19 10.86
CA MET A 509 -3.20 -6.66 11.94
C MET A 509 -4.70 -6.77 11.63
N GLY A 510 -5.02 -7.40 10.50
CA GLY A 510 -6.37 -7.42 9.94
C GLY A 510 -6.56 -6.49 8.75
N ALA A 511 -7.77 -6.55 8.20
CA ALA A 511 -8.23 -5.76 7.07
C ALA A 511 -9.61 -5.16 7.37
N LEU A 512 -9.89 -4.00 6.79
CA LEU A 512 -11.13 -3.24 6.97
C LEU A 512 -11.69 -2.80 5.62
N ALA A 513 -13.01 -2.77 5.49
CA ALA A 513 -13.67 -2.18 4.32
C ALA A 513 -14.97 -1.48 4.73
N TYR A 514 -15.17 -0.26 4.23
CA TYR A 514 -16.41 0.48 4.33
C TYR A 514 -17.48 -0.05 3.37
N LEU A 515 -18.73 -0.17 3.83
CA LEU A 515 -19.87 -0.67 3.05
C LEU A 515 -21.08 0.26 3.08
N GLY A 516 -20.87 1.56 3.26
CA GLY A 516 -21.92 2.59 3.25
C GLY A 516 -22.69 2.58 4.57
N ASN A 517 -22.51 3.60 5.40
CA ASN A 517 -23.02 3.68 6.79
C ASN A 517 -22.73 2.45 7.69
N THR A 518 -21.78 1.61 7.32
CA THR A 518 -21.34 0.45 8.08
C THR A 518 -19.97 0.02 7.58
N ALA A 519 -19.31 -0.89 8.28
CA ALA A 519 -18.03 -1.44 7.86
C ALA A 519 -17.96 -2.94 8.17
N VAL A 520 -17.04 -3.62 7.50
CA VAL A 520 -16.63 -4.99 7.80
C VAL A 520 -15.14 -5.02 8.09
N GLY A 521 -14.72 -6.04 8.81
CA GLY A 521 -13.33 -6.23 9.12
C GLY A 521 -13.01 -7.65 9.53
N GLU A 522 -11.78 -8.02 9.29
CA GLU A 522 -11.17 -9.26 9.76
C GLU A 522 -9.94 -8.88 10.56
N PHE A 523 -9.76 -9.48 11.73
CA PHE A 523 -8.67 -9.19 12.65
C PHE A 523 -7.98 -10.48 13.07
N ASN A 524 -6.77 -10.36 13.62
CA ASN A 524 -5.98 -11.48 14.09
C ASN A 524 -6.76 -12.42 15.01
N LYS A 525 -6.43 -13.72 14.95
CA LYS A 525 -7.10 -14.81 15.68
C LYS A 525 -8.55 -15.06 15.25
N GLY A 526 -8.91 -14.66 14.03
CA GLY A 526 -10.19 -14.99 13.41
C GLY A 526 -11.38 -14.16 13.89
N PHE A 527 -11.15 -13.02 14.55
CA PHE A 527 -12.25 -12.13 14.94
C PHE A 527 -12.80 -11.39 13.70
N LYS A 528 -14.09 -11.58 13.42
CA LYS A 528 -14.79 -10.98 12.28
C LYS A 528 -15.73 -9.88 12.75
N MET A 529 -15.55 -8.67 12.23
CA MET A 529 -16.47 -7.56 12.38
C MET A 529 -17.43 -7.55 11.18
N ILE A 530 -18.71 -7.83 11.43
CA ILE A 530 -19.73 -7.91 10.38
C ILE A 530 -20.81 -6.85 10.62
N GLY A 531 -20.57 -5.65 10.11
CA GLY A 531 -21.58 -4.61 9.99
C GLY A 531 -22.12 -4.02 11.29
N GLY A 532 -23.13 -3.17 11.14
CA GLY A 532 -23.70 -2.36 12.22
C GLY A 532 -23.06 -0.97 12.34
N LEU A 533 -23.70 -0.11 13.13
CA LEU A 533 -23.23 1.25 13.38
C LEU A 533 -21.95 1.27 14.24
N TRP A 534 -21.83 0.36 15.19
CA TRP A 534 -20.61 0.21 16.00
C TRP A 534 -19.39 -0.12 15.12
N ALA A 535 -19.57 -0.95 14.09
CA ALA A 535 -18.50 -1.29 13.14
C ALA A 535 -18.02 -0.08 12.35
N LEU A 536 -18.94 0.84 11.98
CA LEU A 536 -18.57 2.11 11.36
C LEU A 536 -17.69 2.96 12.28
N TYR A 537 -18.06 3.09 13.55
CA TYR A 537 -17.27 3.87 14.51
C TYR A 537 -15.93 3.22 14.82
N LEU A 538 -15.84 1.88 14.85
CA LEU A 538 -14.58 1.18 14.98
C LEU A 538 -13.68 1.43 13.76
N TRP A 539 -14.23 1.31 12.54
CA TRP A 539 -13.53 1.65 11.29
C TRP A 539 -13.01 3.10 11.31
N ARG A 540 -13.85 4.07 11.72
CA ARG A 540 -13.45 5.48 11.85
C ARG A 540 -12.34 5.65 12.88
N SER A 541 -12.44 4.96 14.02
CA SER A 541 -11.45 5.06 15.09
C SER A 541 -10.08 4.54 14.65
N VAL A 542 -10.04 3.41 13.93
CA VAL A 542 -8.79 2.87 13.36
C VAL A 542 -8.18 3.84 12.36
N TYR A 543 -8.95 4.33 11.39
CA TYR A 543 -8.40 5.24 10.39
C TYR A 543 -8.06 6.63 10.93
N TRP A 544 -8.70 7.04 12.04
CA TRP A 544 -8.33 8.23 12.79
C TRP A 544 -7.01 8.05 13.55
N SER A 545 -6.78 6.89 14.19
CA SER A 545 -5.53 6.64 14.91
C SER A 545 -4.32 6.47 13.99
N GLU A 546 -4.51 5.91 12.80
CA GLU A 546 -3.45 5.68 11.81
C GLU A 546 -2.99 6.96 11.06
N GLN A 547 -3.69 8.08 11.25
CA GLN A 547 -3.32 9.35 10.64
C GLN A 547 -1.89 9.80 10.99
N VAL A 548 -1.18 10.35 10.01
CA VAL A 548 0.24 10.69 10.16
C VAL A 548 0.52 11.88 11.07
N SER A 549 -0.43 12.82 11.22
CA SER A 549 -0.26 14.06 12.00
C SER A 549 -1.50 14.40 12.83
N ALA A 550 -1.32 15.22 13.88
CA ALA A 550 -2.46 15.74 14.66
C ALA A 550 -3.39 16.62 13.80
N ARG A 551 -2.83 17.33 12.82
CA ARG A 551 -3.58 18.15 11.88
C ARG A 551 -4.55 17.31 11.06
N THR A 552 -4.10 16.22 10.45
CA THR A 552 -5.00 15.37 9.65
C THR A 552 -6.05 14.68 10.52
N ARG A 553 -5.71 14.30 11.77
CA ARG A 553 -6.70 13.80 12.75
C ARG A 553 -7.82 14.80 13.04
N VAL A 554 -7.46 16.05 13.32
CA VAL A 554 -8.45 17.12 13.58
C VAL A 554 -9.30 17.40 12.35
N ASN A 555 -8.67 17.51 11.18
CA ASN A 555 -9.39 17.72 9.91
C ASN A 555 -10.38 16.58 9.64
N LEU A 556 -9.96 15.34 9.83
CA LEU A 556 -10.81 14.16 9.65
C LEU A 556 -12.02 14.16 10.58
N SER A 557 -11.82 14.53 11.85
CA SER A 557 -12.92 14.69 12.81
C SER A 557 -13.88 15.80 12.38
N ILE A 558 -13.37 16.95 11.93
CA ILE A 558 -14.18 18.07 11.44
C ILE A 558 -15.00 17.65 10.22
N ASP A 559 -14.42 16.94 9.27
CA ASP A 559 -15.12 16.51 8.06
C ASP A 559 -16.26 15.54 8.37
N TRP A 560 -16.03 14.55 9.22
CA TRP A 560 -17.10 13.65 9.66
C TRP A 560 -18.20 14.38 10.43
N THR A 561 -17.86 15.36 11.27
CA THR A 561 -18.84 16.21 11.94
C THR A 561 -19.61 17.06 10.94
N LYS A 562 -18.93 17.65 9.95
CA LYS A 562 -19.58 18.46 8.90
C LYS A 562 -20.56 17.62 8.09
N ARG A 563 -20.14 16.45 7.63
CA ARG A 563 -21.01 15.48 6.95
C ARG A 563 -22.24 15.16 7.79
N ALA A 564 -22.06 14.91 9.09
CA ALA A 564 -23.16 14.52 9.97
C ALA A 564 -24.19 15.64 10.17
N ILE A 565 -23.76 16.90 10.23
CA ILE A 565 -24.63 18.05 10.50
C ILE A 565 -25.24 18.62 9.21
N TRP A 566 -24.44 18.81 8.16
CA TRP A 566 -24.85 19.53 6.94
C TRP A 566 -24.99 18.64 5.70
N GLY A 567 -24.55 17.38 5.75
CA GLY A 567 -24.40 16.54 4.55
C GLY A 567 -23.10 16.80 3.81
N ARG A 568 -22.98 16.24 2.60
CA ARG A 568 -21.78 16.42 1.76
C ARG A 568 -21.87 17.68 0.92
N ASP A 569 -20.72 18.25 0.60
CA ASP A 569 -20.62 19.34 -0.37
C ASP A 569 -20.76 18.79 -1.80
N ILE A 570 -21.81 19.22 -2.49
CA ILE A 570 -22.11 18.79 -3.87
C ILE A 570 -21.61 19.77 -4.93
N SER A 571 -20.96 20.87 -4.53
CA SER A 571 -20.41 21.84 -5.47
C SER A 571 -19.23 21.28 -6.27
N THR A 572 -19.03 21.81 -7.48
CA THR A 572 -17.84 21.55 -8.31
C THR A 572 -17.12 22.88 -8.52
N VAL A 573 -15.86 22.96 -8.07
CA VAL A 573 -14.96 24.11 -8.27
C VAL A 573 -13.78 23.70 -9.13
#